data_AF-A0A9R0T7L6-F1
#
_entry.id   AF-A0A9R0T7L6-F1
#
_cell.length_a   1.000
_cell.length_b   1.000
_cell.length_c   1.000
_cell.angle_alpha   90.00
_cell.angle_beta   90.00
_cell.angle_gamma   90.00
#
_symmetry.space_group_name_H-M   'P 1'
#
loop_
_entity.id
_entity.type
_entity.pdbx_description
1 polymer ?
#
loop_
_entity_poly.entity_id
_entity_poly.type
_entity_poly.pdbx_seq_one_letter_code
_entity_poly.pdbx_strand_id
1 'polypeptide(L)'
;MEPVAWNETVSSAVSSDPAVLEFRKIVCEGDFDTEKSVFLGPRSRSISGVTENGYYVITPLIPRPTEPGSLQSPILVNRGWIPRAWRDKSMQDQQDLGETLDVKEADKKTNEKGTWWKFWSKKPESSPEVIYSPNQIHKIDASYFVQIEKPVKPPVRVIGVIRGSEKPSIFVPPNEPSNGQWFYVDVPMIARACGLPENTVYIEDMNEDISASNPYPLPKDANALIHHSVMPDDHLKYTFTWYTLSAAVTYMAAKRIKAKKVRL
;
A
#
# COMPACT_ATOMS: atom_id res chain seq x y z
N MET A 1 0.96 6.31 -23.10
CA MET A 1 1.17 7.64 -22.51
C MET A 1 2.36 7.56 -21.60
N GLU A 2 3.37 8.39 -21.85
CA GLU A 2 4.49 8.61 -20.92
C GLU A 2 3.92 9.06 -19.57
N PRO A 3 4.44 8.56 -18.44
CA PRO A 3 3.94 8.93 -17.12
C PRO A 3 4.36 10.38 -16.81
N VAL A 4 3.41 11.18 -16.34
CA VAL A 4 3.65 12.60 -16.02
C VAL A 4 4.17 12.72 -14.59
N ALA A 5 5.17 13.56 -14.34
CA ALA A 5 5.61 13.84 -12.98
C ALA A 5 4.47 14.53 -12.20
N TRP A 6 4.11 13.96 -11.04
CA TRP A 6 3.05 14.50 -10.17
C TRP A 6 3.26 15.99 -9.84
N ASN A 7 4.53 16.37 -9.68
CA ASN A 7 4.95 17.74 -9.36
C ASN A 7 4.59 18.76 -10.47
N GLU A 8 4.61 18.35 -11.74
CA GLU A 8 4.29 19.22 -12.89
C GLU A 8 2.78 19.36 -13.10
N THR A 9 2.02 18.34 -12.69
CA THR A 9 0.56 18.31 -12.87
C THR A 9 -0.14 19.27 -11.90
N VAL A 10 0.35 19.41 -10.67
CA VAL A 10 -0.23 20.32 -9.67
C VAL A 10 0.01 21.79 -10.01
N SER A 11 1.17 22.13 -10.58
CA SER A 11 1.53 23.52 -10.91
C SER A 11 0.70 24.09 -12.08
N SER A 12 0.16 23.22 -12.94
CA SER A 12 -0.76 23.59 -14.03
C SER A 12 -2.24 23.40 -13.70
N ALA A 13 -2.56 22.70 -12.61
CA ALA A 13 -3.92 22.28 -12.25
C ALA A 13 -4.41 22.86 -10.91
N VAL A 14 -3.98 24.08 -10.55
CA VAL A 14 -4.69 24.88 -9.55
C VAL A 14 -6.13 25.03 -10.04
N SER A 15 -7.07 24.28 -9.44
CA SER A 15 -8.53 24.22 -9.71
C SER A 15 -9.08 23.10 -10.61
N SER A 16 -8.40 21.96 -10.81
CA SER A 16 -9.00 20.84 -11.56
C SER A 16 -9.55 19.75 -10.66
N ASP A 17 -10.85 19.47 -10.77
CA ASP A 17 -11.53 18.31 -10.20
C ASP A 17 -10.69 17.02 -10.41
N PRO A 18 -10.36 16.24 -9.36
CA PRO A 18 -9.58 15.01 -9.47
C PRO A 18 -10.19 14.00 -10.46
N ALA A 19 -11.49 14.10 -10.77
CA ALA A 19 -12.14 13.30 -11.83
C ALA A 19 -11.56 13.54 -13.23
N VAL A 20 -11.03 14.74 -13.53
CA VAL A 20 -10.43 15.08 -14.84
C VAL A 20 -9.07 14.38 -15.05
N LEU A 21 -8.42 14.04 -13.95
CA LEU A 21 -7.13 13.35 -13.94
C LEU A 21 -7.29 11.83 -13.82
N GLU A 22 -8.51 11.31 -13.68
CA GLU A 22 -8.76 9.88 -13.58
C GLU A 22 -8.17 9.14 -14.79
N PHE A 23 -7.59 7.97 -14.54
CA PHE A 23 -6.89 7.11 -15.52
C PHE A 23 -5.56 7.65 -16.05
N ARG A 24 -5.08 8.81 -15.59
CA ARG A 24 -3.74 9.29 -15.94
C ARG A 24 -2.67 8.55 -15.17
N LYS A 25 -1.58 8.21 -15.86
CA LYS A 25 -0.36 7.68 -15.27
C LYS A 25 0.49 8.80 -14.69
N ILE A 26 0.89 8.67 -13.44
CA ILE A 26 1.77 9.62 -12.77
C ILE A 26 2.98 8.93 -12.13
N VAL A 27 4.05 9.69 -11.96
CA VAL A 27 5.20 9.31 -11.13
C VAL A 27 5.27 10.23 -9.93
N CYS A 28 5.47 9.65 -8.76
CA CYS A 28 5.59 10.35 -7.50
C CYS A 28 6.73 9.75 -6.67
N GLU A 29 7.38 10.59 -5.86
CA GLU A 29 8.50 10.20 -5.02
C GLU A 29 8.27 10.70 -3.60
N GLY A 30 8.54 9.85 -2.62
CA GLY A 30 8.33 10.21 -1.22
C GLY A 30 8.59 9.04 -0.26
N ASP A 31 8.08 9.18 0.95
CA ASP A 31 8.13 8.16 1.99
C ASP A 31 6.72 7.72 2.37
N PHE A 32 6.54 6.42 2.52
CA PHE A 32 5.27 5.86 2.98
C PHE A 32 5.11 6.06 4.49
N ASP A 33 4.01 6.70 4.90
CA ASP A 33 3.58 6.77 6.29
C ASP A 33 2.79 5.51 6.64
N THR A 34 3.52 4.45 7.02
CA THR A 34 2.93 3.13 7.26
C THR A 34 1.97 3.11 8.44
N GLU A 35 2.16 3.98 9.43
CA GLU A 35 1.31 4.09 10.63
C GLU A 35 -0.12 4.53 10.28
N LYS A 36 -0.26 5.30 9.19
CA LYS A 36 -1.56 5.76 8.69
C LYS A 36 -2.10 4.91 7.54
N SER A 37 -1.59 3.69 7.38
CA SER A 37 -2.09 2.77 6.35
C SER A 37 -3.50 2.28 6.68
N VAL A 38 -4.34 2.25 5.65
CA VAL A 38 -5.71 1.73 5.70
C VAL A 38 -5.77 0.38 5.02
N PHE A 39 -6.42 -0.60 5.68
CA PHE A 39 -6.63 -1.94 5.15
C PHE A 39 -8.08 -2.08 4.67
N LEU A 40 -8.26 -2.21 3.37
CA LEU A 40 -9.57 -2.28 2.73
C LEU A 40 -9.93 -3.72 2.38
N GLY A 41 -11.01 -4.25 2.95
CA GLY A 41 -11.48 -5.60 2.65
C GLY A 41 -12.82 -5.97 3.29
N PRO A 42 -13.24 -7.24 3.11
CA PRO A 42 -12.49 -8.32 2.49
C PRO A 42 -12.35 -8.16 0.96
N ARG A 43 -11.18 -8.47 0.42
CA ARG A 43 -10.92 -8.56 -1.04
C ARG A 43 -10.37 -9.93 -1.38
N SER A 44 -11.07 -10.67 -2.24
CA SER A 44 -10.64 -12.00 -2.68
C SER A 44 -9.74 -11.89 -3.91
N ARG A 45 -8.66 -12.68 -3.95
CA ARG A 45 -7.78 -12.83 -5.11
C ARG A 45 -7.53 -14.31 -5.36
N SER A 46 -7.54 -14.72 -6.62
CA SER A 46 -7.13 -16.09 -7.00
C SER A 46 -5.61 -16.12 -7.17
N ILE A 47 -4.95 -16.98 -6.39
CA ILE A 47 -3.50 -17.18 -6.41
C ILE A 47 -3.28 -18.66 -6.69
N SER A 48 -2.63 -18.98 -7.82
CA SER A 48 -2.33 -20.36 -8.23
C SER A 48 -3.57 -21.29 -8.24
N GLY A 49 -4.74 -20.74 -8.58
CA GLY A 49 -6.01 -21.48 -8.63
C GLY A 49 -6.76 -21.57 -7.30
N VAL A 50 -6.18 -21.09 -6.19
CA VAL A 50 -6.83 -21.03 -4.88
C VAL A 50 -7.33 -19.61 -4.63
N THR A 51 -8.61 -19.47 -4.24
CA THR A 51 -9.16 -18.17 -3.86
C THR A 51 -8.82 -17.88 -2.41
N GLU A 52 -8.05 -16.81 -2.19
CA GLU A 52 -7.69 -16.35 -0.85
C GLU A 52 -8.32 -14.99 -0.57
N ASN A 53 -8.77 -14.78 0.67
CA ASN A 53 -9.28 -13.50 1.13
C ASN A 53 -8.15 -12.68 1.75
N GLY A 54 -8.16 -11.39 1.48
CA GLY A 54 -7.15 -10.45 1.92
C GLY A 54 -7.66 -9.02 1.97
N TYR A 55 -6.73 -8.07 1.91
CA TYR A 55 -6.99 -6.64 1.96
C TYR A 55 -6.19 -5.91 0.89
N TYR A 56 -6.69 -4.77 0.42
CA TYR A 56 -5.84 -3.77 -0.21
C TYR A 56 -5.20 -2.89 0.86
N VAL A 57 -3.94 -2.52 0.68
CA VAL A 57 -3.22 -1.61 1.57
C VAL A 57 -3.11 -0.24 0.92
N ILE A 58 -3.80 0.74 1.49
CA ILE A 58 -3.75 2.12 1.05
C ILE A 58 -2.88 2.89 2.04
N THR A 59 -1.75 3.43 1.57
CA THR A 59 -0.78 4.13 2.42
C THR A 59 -0.55 5.55 1.89
N PRO A 60 -0.57 6.56 2.77
CA PRO A 60 -0.11 7.90 2.41
C PRO A 60 1.35 7.90 1.97
N LEU A 61 1.63 8.46 0.79
CA LEU A 61 2.98 8.79 0.36
C LEU A 61 3.22 10.27 0.67
N ILE A 62 4.08 10.51 1.64
CA ILE A 62 4.51 11.85 2.05
C ILE A 62 5.66 12.27 1.16
N PRO A 63 5.50 13.33 0.38
CA PRO A 63 6.55 13.79 -0.51
C PRO A 63 7.79 14.26 0.27
N ARG A 64 8.97 13.98 -0.27
CA ARG A 64 10.20 14.58 0.22
C ARG A 64 10.51 15.86 -0.56
N PRO A 65 10.82 16.97 0.12
CA PRO A 65 11.25 18.18 -0.58
C PRO A 65 12.55 17.91 -1.32
N THR A 66 12.48 17.77 -2.64
CA THR A 66 13.68 17.66 -3.50
C THR A 66 14.35 19.02 -3.68
N GLU A 67 13.56 20.10 -3.63
CA GLU A 67 14.02 21.49 -3.75
C GLU A 67 13.36 22.39 -2.69
N PRO A 68 14.06 23.39 -2.14
CA PRO A 68 13.48 24.35 -1.20
C PRO A 68 12.36 25.14 -1.89
N GLY A 69 11.11 24.98 -1.41
CA GLY A 69 9.94 25.70 -1.92
C GLY A 69 9.01 24.88 -2.83
N SER A 70 9.33 23.62 -3.13
CA SER A 70 8.40 22.72 -3.81
C SER A 70 7.28 22.28 -2.84
N LEU A 71 6.10 22.89 -2.95
CA LEU A 71 4.89 22.45 -2.24
C LEU A 71 4.38 21.14 -2.87
N GLN A 72 4.90 20.03 -2.39
CA GLN A 72 4.41 18.71 -2.79
C GLN A 72 3.26 18.32 -1.85
N SER A 73 2.09 18.01 -2.42
CA SER A 73 0.93 17.53 -1.66
C SER A 73 1.02 16.02 -1.44
N PRO A 74 0.67 15.51 -0.25
CA PRO A 74 0.61 14.07 0.01
C PRO A 74 -0.44 13.41 -0.87
N ILE A 75 -0.17 12.16 -1.25
CA ILE A 75 -1.06 11.34 -2.06
C ILE A 75 -1.40 10.04 -1.35
N LEU A 76 -2.54 9.45 -1.68
CA LEU A 76 -2.91 8.11 -1.23
C LEU A 76 -2.52 7.10 -2.30
N VAL A 77 -1.81 6.05 -1.90
CA VAL A 77 -1.36 5.00 -2.83
C VAL A 77 -1.94 3.67 -2.38
N ASN A 78 -2.73 3.02 -3.23
CA ASN A 78 -3.02 1.61 -3.07
C ASN A 78 -1.83 0.79 -3.55
N ARG A 79 -1.08 0.26 -2.59
CA ARG A 79 0.13 -0.54 -2.83
C ARG A 79 -0.18 -1.96 -3.29
N GLY A 80 -1.44 -2.37 -3.21
CA GLY A 80 -1.89 -3.67 -3.68
C GLY A 80 -2.42 -4.59 -2.59
N TRP A 81 -2.63 -5.84 -2.99
CA TRP A 81 -3.31 -6.87 -2.21
C TRP A 81 -2.34 -7.58 -1.27
N ILE A 82 -2.81 -7.86 -0.05
CA ILE A 82 -2.11 -8.67 0.95
C ILE A 82 -3.04 -9.78 1.48
N PRO A 83 -2.51 -10.97 1.81
CA PRO A 83 -3.28 -12.01 2.47
C PRO A 83 -3.51 -11.62 3.93
N ARG A 84 -4.55 -12.18 4.56
CA ARG A 84 -4.87 -11.89 5.97
C ARG A 84 -3.69 -12.14 6.92
N ALA A 85 -2.98 -13.24 6.72
CA ALA A 85 -1.83 -13.61 7.55
C ALA A 85 -0.65 -12.63 7.45
N TRP A 86 -0.52 -11.86 6.37
CA TRP A 86 0.54 -10.87 6.22
C TRP A 86 0.32 -9.66 7.14
N ARG A 87 -0.92 -9.18 7.22
CA ARG A 87 -1.29 -8.06 8.11
C ARG A 87 -0.93 -8.38 9.55
N ASP A 88 -1.34 -9.56 10.01
CA ASP A 88 -1.17 -9.93 11.42
C ASP A 88 0.32 -10.06 11.79
N LYS A 89 1.17 -10.57 10.88
CA LYS A 89 2.64 -10.59 11.04
C LYS A 89 3.24 -9.19 11.08
N SER A 90 2.84 -8.31 10.15
CA SER A 90 3.37 -6.94 10.12
C SER A 90 3.10 -6.17 11.41
N MET A 91 1.94 -6.42 12.04
CA MET A 91 1.59 -5.80 13.32
C MET A 91 2.45 -6.37 14.46
N GLN A 92 2.71 -7.68 14.47
CA GLN A 92 3.59 -8.32 15.44
C GLN A 92 5.04 -7.82 15.31
N ASP A 93 5.58 -7.76 14.09
CA ASP A 93 6.95 -7.30 13.83
C ASP A 93 7.15 -5.84 14.28
N GLN A 94 6.14 -4.98 14.11
CA GLN A 94 6.19 -3.60 14.61
C GLN A 94 6.16 -3.52 16.14
N GLN A 95 5.42 -4.43 16.80
CA GLN A 95 5.35 -4.51 18.26
C GLN A 95 6.68 -5.02 18.84
N ASP A 96 7.28 -6.05 18.25
CA ASP A 96 8.57 -6.61 18.65
C ASP A 96 9.73 -5.61 18.42
N LEU A 97 9.68 -4.83 17.32
CA LEU A 97 10.63 -3.74 17.09
C LEU A 97 10.45 -2.59 18.09
N GLY A 98 9.22 -2.30 18.51
CA GLY A 98 8.92 -1.35 19.58
C GLY A 98 9.49 -1.80 20.93
N GLU A 99 9.22 -3.05 21.33
CA GLU A 99 9.74 -3.64 22.57
C GLU A 99 11.27 -3.73 22.58
N THR A 100 11.91 -4.07 21.46
CA THR A 100 13.38 -4.12 21.39
C THR A 100 14.04 -2.74 21.46
N LEU A 101 13.36 -1.67 21.04
CA LEU A 101 13.80 -0.29 21.21
C LEU A 101 13.56 0.19 22.65
N ASP A 102 12.42 -0.15 23.26
CA ASP A 102 12.09 0.16 24.65
C ASP A 102 13.02 -0.55 25.64
N VAL A 103 13.37 -1.81 25.39
CA VAL A 103 14.37 -2.56 26.18
C VAL A 103 15.75 -1.92 26.08
N LYS A 104 16.12 -1.35 24.92
CA LYS A 104 17.39 -0.62 24.74
C LYS A 104 17.38 0.77 25.37
N GLU A 105 16.22 1.42 25.52
CA GLU A 105 16.10 2.68 26.28
C GLU A 105 16.01 2.45 27.79
N ALA A 106 15.39 1.35 28.23
CA ALA A 106 15.29 0.96 29.63
C ALA A 106 16.65 0.56 30.23
N ASP A 107 17.54 -0.04 29.43
CA ASP A 107 18.90 -0.43 29.88
C ASP A 107 19.86 0.77 30.04
N LYS A 108 19.40 2.00 29.77
CA LYS A 108 20.17 3.25 29.95
C LYS A 108 19.85 4.00 31.24
N LYS A 109 19.00 3.45 32.12
CA LYS A 109 18.80 3.93 33.49
C LYS A 109 19.28 2.89 34.49
N THR A 110 20.39 3.22 35.15
CA THR A 110 21.01 2.48 36.25
C THR A 110 20.03 1.99 37.30
N ASN A 111 20.13 0.70 37.67
CA ASN A 111 20.02 0.33 39.08
C ASN A 111 20.98 -0.80 39.41
N GLU A 112 21.91 -0.48 40.31
CA GLU A 112 22.76 -1.43 40.99
C GLU A 112 21.92 -2.40 41.85
N LYS A 113 22.35 -3.66 41.86
CA LYS A 113 22.20 -4.72 42.88
C LYS A 113 21.50 -5.96 42.36
N GLY A 114 22.30 -7.00 42.12
CA GLY A 114 21.76 -8.33 41.84
C GLY A 114 22.78 -9.34 41.31
N THR A 115 23.89 -9.53 42.04
CA THR A 115 24.44 -10.87 42.33
C THR A 115 24.46 -11.95 41.23
N TRP A 116 24.95 -11.68 40.02
CA TRP A 116 25.12 -12.75 39.00
C TRP A 116 26.57 -12.95 38.51
N TRP A 117 27.48 -12.03 38.83
CA TRP A 117 28.87 -12.01 38.35
C TRP A 117 29.85 -12.93 39.10
N LYS A 118 29.42 -13.63 40.16
CA LYS A 118 30.32 -14.48 40.99
C LYS A 118 30.75 -15.80 40.32
N PHE A 119 30.34 -16.07 39.07
CA PHE A 119 30.58 -17.37 38.43
C PHE A 119 31.66 -17.41 37.35
N TRP A 120 32.19 -16.26 36.89
CA TRP A 120 33.21 -16.27 35.84
C TRP A 120 34.48 -15.51 36.23
N SER A 121 35.23 -16.10 37.17
CA SER A 121 36.62 -15.72 37.44
C SER A 121 37.55 -16.86 37.06
N LYS A 122 38.08 -16.84 35.83
CA LYS A 122 39.41 -17.39 35.54
C LYS A 122 40.13 -16.46 34.56
N LYS A 123 41.16 -15.79 35.10
CA LYS A 123 42.19 -15.04 34.39
C LYS A 123 43.18 -16.01 33.72
N PRO A 124 43.93 -15.55 32.70
CA PRO A 124 45.38 -15.57 32.89
C PRO A 124 46.04 -14.22 32.55
N GLU A 125 47.25 -14.09 33.10
CA GLU A 125 48.20 -12.98 33.04
C GLU A 125 48.67 -12.61 31.64
N SER A 126 48.93 -11.32 31.39
CA SER A 126 50.30 -10.78 31.37
C SER A 126 50.34 -9.29 30.99
N SER A 127 51.18 -8.58 31.73
CA SER A 127 51.72 -7.22 31.64
C SER A 127 52.52 -6.97 30.33
N PRO A 128 52.94 -5.73 29.93
CA PRO A 128 53.45 -4.71 30.84
C PRO A 128 53.07 -3.24 30.60
N GLU A 129 53.45 -2.50 31.64
CA GLU A 129 53.28 -1.09 31.95
C GLU A 129 53.77 -0.12 30.86
N VAL A 130 53.03 0.97 30.68
CA VAL A 130 53.60 2.26 30.28
C VAL A 130 53.07 3.33 31.23
N ILE A 131 54.02 3.95 31.91
CA ILE A 131 53.92 5.05 32.87
C ILE A 131 53.31 6.29 32.21
N TYR A 132 52.30 6.95 32.81
CA TYR A 132 52.18 8.42 32.80
C TYR A 132 51.29 8.95 33.96
N SER A 133 51.66 10.15 34.39
CA SER A 133 51.38 10.87 35.63
C SER A 133 49.90 11.27 35.88
N PRO A 134 49.45 11.36 37.15
CA PRO A 134 48.13 11.84 37.53
C PRO A 134 48.08 13.37 37.66
N ASN A 135 47.46 14.05 36.68
CA ASN A 135 46.61 15.23 36.85
C ASN A 135 46.45 15.97 35.52
N GLN A 136 45.34 15.73 34.84
CA GLN A 136 44.73 16.75 33.98
C GLN A 136 43.24 16.46 33.79
N ILE A 137 42.43 17.12 34.61
CA ILE A 137 40.98 17.19 34.43
C ILE A 137 40.75 18.10 33.21
N HIS A 138 40.64 17.50 32.03
CA HIS A 138 39.99 18.18 30.90
C HIS A 138 38.48 18.04 31.11
N LYS A 139 37.82 19.17 31.37
CA LYS A 139 36.37 19.30 31.28
C LYS A 139 35.98 18.91 29.86
N ILE A 140 35.42 17.71 29.70
CA ILE A 140 34.77 17.30 28.45
C ILE A 140 33.43 18.03 28.38
N ASP A 141 33.36 18.97 27.46
CA ASP A 141 32.17 19.75 27.17
C ASP A 141 31.05 18.82 26.69
N ALA A 142 29.86 18.99 27.25
CA ALA A 142 28.68 18.16 26.99
C ALA A 142 28.02 18.51 25.64
N SER A 143 28.82 18.73 24.60
CA SER A 143 28.37 19.15 23.27
C SER A 143 28.70 18.13 22.18
N TYR A 144 28.84 16.85 22.53
CA TYR A 144 28.94 15.77 21.55
C TYR A 144 27.66 14.92 21.57
N PHE A 145 26.54 15.57 21.30
CA PHE A 145 25.37 14.87 20.81
C PHE A 145 25.69 14.42 19.38
N VAL A 146 26.15 13.18 19.24
CA VAL A 146 26.10 12.48 17.95
C VAL A 146 24.62 12.36 17.63
N GLN A 147 24.12 13.23 16.75
CA GLN A 147 22.87 12.97 16.07
C GLN A 147 23.11 11.71 15.25
N ILE A 148 22.56 10.58 15.71
CA ILE A 148 22.47 9.37 14.90
C ILE A 148 21.44 9.70 13.82
N GLU A 149 21.89 10.33 12.73
CA GLU A 149 21.06 10.45 11.54
C GLU A 149 20.68 9.03 11.12
N LYS A 150 19.38 8.72 11.24
CA LYS A 150 18.82 7.46 10.71
C LYS A 150 19.33 7.31 9.27
N PRO A 151 19.77 6.11 8.84
CA PRO A 151 20.21 5.92 7.46
C PRO A 151 19.12 6.41 6.52
N VAL A 152 19.43 7.45 5.75
CA VAL A 152 18.49 8.08 4.82
C VAL A 152 18.24 7.09 3.68
N LYS A 153 17.19 6.31 3.80
CA LYS A 153 16.71 5.44 2.73
C LYS A 153 16.41 6.31 1.50
N PRO A 154 16.73 5.88 0.27
CA PRO A 154 16.32 6.62 -0.94
C PRO A 154 14.79 6.75 -0.99
N PRO A 155 14.25 7.83 -1.59
CA PRO A 155 12.81 8.02 -1.76
C PRO A 155 12.21 6.87 -2.53
N VAL A 156 11.03 6.45 -2.10
CA VAL A 156 10.26 5.45 -2.83
C VAL A 156 9.65 6.13 -4.04
N ARG A 157 10.04 5.65 -5.22
CA ARG A 157 9.46 6.07 -6.48
C ARG A 157 8.29 5.16 -6.82
N VAL A 158 7.11 5.74 -6.97
CA VAL A 158 5.86 5.03 -7.26
C VAL A 158 5.35 5.50 -8.62
N ILE A 159 5.04 4.53 -9.48
CA ILE A 159 4.36 4.76 -10.76
C ILE A 159 2.94 4.23 -10.59
N GLY A 160 1.94 5.08 -10.74
CA GLY A 160 0.56 4.70 -10.52
C GLY A 160 -0.42 5.36 -11.46
N VAL A 161 -1.66 4.88 -11.41
CA VAL A 161 -2.78 5.43 -12.17
C VAL A 161 -3.75 6.09 -11.21
N ILE A 162 -4.13 7.34 -11.50
CA ILE A 162 -5.13 8.07 -10.71
C ILE A 162 -6.48 7.39 -10.84
N ARG A 163 -7.15 7.20 -9.70
CA ARG A 163 -8.51 6.62 -9.61
C ARG A 163 -9.39 7.44 -8.68
N GLY A 164 -10.69 7.47 -8.98
CA GLY A 164 -11.69 8.04 -8.09
C GLY A 164 -12.16 7.07 -7.00
N SER A 165 -13.08 7.55 -6.17
CA SER A 165 -13.82 6.73 -5.19
C SER A 165 -14.67 5.67 -5.89
N GLU A 166 -14.77 4.49 -5.28
CA GLU A 166 -15.65 3.42 -5.72
C GLU A 166 -17.12 3.76 -5.40
N LYS A 167 -18.03 3.29 -6.26
CA LYS A 167 -19.48 3.35 -6.00
C LYS A 167 -19.94 2.00 -5.45
N PRO A 168 -20.18 1.87 -4.14
CA PRO A 168 -20.60 0.60 -3.56
C PRO A 168 -22.02 0.22 -4.00
N SER A 169 -22.29 -1.09 -3.99
CA SER A 169 -23.64 -1.63 -4.15
C SER A 169 -24.44 -1.51 -2.85
N ILE A 170 -25.77 -1.60 -2.92
CA ILE A 170 -26.68 -1.55 -1.77
C ILE A 170 -26.44 -2.65 -0.72
N PHE A 171 -25.70 -3.71 -1.08
CA PHE A 171 -25.36 -4.82 -0.19
C PHE A 171 -24.02 -4.65 0.52
N VAL A 172 -23.23 -3.63 0.13
CA VAL A 172 -21.94 -3.36 0.75
C VAL A 172 -22.18 -2.51 2.01
N PRO A 173 -21.70 -2.94 3.19
CA PRO A 173 -21.79 -2.14 4.40
C PRO A 173 -21.06 -0.79 4.27
N PRO A 174 -21.48 0.24 5.03
CA PRO A 174 -20.76 1.52 5.07
C PRO A 174 -19.38 1.36 5.73
N ASN A 175 -18.44 2.22 5.34
CA ASN A 175 -17.12 2.29 5.98
C ASN A 175 -17.22 2.85 7.42
N GLU A 176 -16.42 2.33 8.34
CA GLU A 176 -16.32 2.79 9.74
C GLU A 176 -14.87 3.17 10.09
N PRO A 177 -14.47 4.45 9.94
CA PRO A 177 -13.08 4.89 10.09
C PRO A 177 -12.59 4.75 11.53
N SER A 178 -13.45 5.00 12.50
CA SER A 178 -13.14 4.89 13.94
C SER A 178 -12.76 3.47 14.36
N ASN A 179 -13.30 2.47 13.67
CA ASN A 179 -13.02 1.05 13.92
C ASN A 179 -11.99 0.48 12.92
N GLY A 180 -11.46 1.30 12.00
CA GLY A 180 -10.56 0.87 10.94
C GLY A 180 -11.19 -0.11 9.94
N GLN A 181 -12.53 -0.14 9.81
CA GLN A 181 -13.23 -1.04 8.91
C GLN A 181 -13.55 -0.33 7.59
N TRP A 182 -13.01 -0.86 6.48
CA TRP A 182 -13.14 -0.26 5.16
C TRP A 182 -13.52 -1.33 4.14
N PHE A 183 -14.67 -1.17 3.49
CA PHE A 183 -15.24 -2.13 2.55
C PHE A 183 -15.09 -1.67 1.08
N TYR A 184 -15.10 -0.36 0.83
CA TYR A 184 -14.94 0.25 -0.49
C TYR A 184 -14.07 1.49 -0.43
N VAL A 185 -13.48 1.87 -1.57
CA VAL A 185 -12.59 3.04 -1.63
C VAL A 185 -13.43 4.31 -1.59
N ASP A 186 -13.34 5.05 -0.50
CA ASP A 186 -13.88 6.42 -0.38
C ASP A 186 -12.70 7.36 -0.14
N VAL A 187 -12.25 8.04 -1.20
CA VAL A 187 -11.00 8.81 -1.17
C VAL A 187 -11.05 9.95 -0.13
N PRO A 188 -12.10 10.80 -0.08
CA PRO A 188 -12.22 11.83 0.96
C PRO A 188 -12.24 11.26 2.38
N MET A 189 -12.96 10.16 2.60
CA MET A 189 -13.09 9.55 3.92
C MET A 189 -11.76 8.93 4.39
N ILE A 190 -11.05 8.25 3.50
CA ILE A 190 -9.71 7.69 3.77
C ILE A 190 -8.72 8.82 4.02
N ALA A 191 -8.72 9.87 3.20
CA ALA A 191 -7.85 11.02 3.37
C ALA A 191 -8.02 11.64 4.77
N ARG A 192 -9.27 11.88 5.19
CA ARG A 192 -9.57 12.37 6.55
C ARG A 192 -9.07 11.43 7.64
N ALA A 193 -9.24 10.12 7.48
CA ALA A 193 -8.75 9.14 8.45
C ALA A 193 -7.22 9.13 8.56
N CYS A 194 -6.52 9.43 7.47
CA CYS A 194 -5.07 9.61 7.43
C CYS A 194 -4.61 11.04 7.83
N GLY A 195 -5.51 11.94 8.20
CA GLY A 195 -5.19 13.34 8.53
C GLY A 195 -4.76 14.19 7.32
N LEU A 196 -5.17 13.80 6.12
CA LEU A 196 -4.90 14.47 4.85
C LEU A 196 -6.13 15.29 4.37
N PRO A 197 -5.95 16.28 3.50
CA PRO A 197 -7.07 17.03 2.95
C PRO A 197 -7.92 16.17 2.00
N GLU A 198 -9.22 16.46 1.91
CA GLU A 198 -10.18 15.64 1.14
C GLU A 198 -9.94 15.63 -0.36
N ASN A 199 -9.23 16.63 -0.89
CA ASN A 199 -8.83 16.72 -2.28
C ASN A 199 -7.53 15.95 -2.58
N THR A 200 -7.03 15.16 -1.63
CA THR A 200 -5.88 14.29 -1.84
C THR A 200 -6.15 13.31 -2.97
N VAL A 201 -5.20 13.23 -3.90
CA VAL A 201 -5.28 12.29 -5.03
C VAL A 201 -4.97 10.87 -4.58
N TYR A 202 -5.77 9.95 -5.09
CA TYR A 202 -5.62 8.51 -4.90
C TYR A 202 -5.09 7.87 -6.19
N ILE A 203 -4.07 7.03 -6.05
CA ILE A 203 -3.49 6.25 -7.14
C ILE A 203 -3.44 4.75 -6.82
N GLU A 204 -3.57 3.95 -7.87
CA GLU A 204 -3.27 2.51 -7.84
C GLU A 204 -1.82 2.31 -8.27
N ASP A 205 -1.01 1.70 -7.41
CA ASP A 205 0.38 1.37 -7.72
C ASP A 205 0.44 0.34 -8.85
N MET A 206 1.32 0.58 -9.82
CA MET A 206 1.60 -0.30 -10.96
C MET A 206 2.98 -0.95 -10.88
N ASN A 207 3.71 -0.79 -9.77
CA ASN A 207 5.07 -1.27 -9.68
C ASN A 207 5.13 -2.81 -9.63
N GLU A 208 5.56 -3.44 -10.73
CA GLU A 208 5.70 -4.90 -10.83
C GLU A 208 7.00 -5.44 -10.20
N ASP A 209 7.88 -4.57 -9.70
CA ASP A 209 9.17 -4.92 -9.10
C ASP A 209 9.00 -5.53 -7.69
N ILE A 210 8.36 -6.69 -7.62
CA ILE A 210 8.17 -7.45 -6.40
C ILE A 210 9.39 -8.35 -6.15
N SER A 211 10.10 -8.10 -5.06
CA SER A 211 11.21 -8.97 -4.64
C SER A 211 10.69 -10.32 -4.16
N ALA A 212 11.34 -11.42 -4.57
CA ALA A 212 10.99 -12.76 -4.13
C ALA A 212 11.08 -12.95 -2.59
N SER A 213 11.87 -12.13 -1.89
CA SER A 213 11.99 -12.16 -0.43
C SER A 213 10.84 -11.46 0.30
N ASN A 214 10.13 -10.53 -0.35
CA ASN A 214 8.96 -9.87 0.20
C ASN A 214 7.88 -9.71 -0.89
N PRO A 215 7.08 -10.78 -1.13
CA PRO A 215 6.17 -10.86 -2.27
C PRO A 215 4.93 -9.96 -2.15
N TYR A 216 4.75 -9.27 -1.02
CA TYR A 216 3.57 -8.47 -0.72
C TYR A 216 3.97 -7.03 -0.37
N PRO A 217 3.13 -6.03 -0.67
CA PRO A 217 1.80 -6.12 -1.32
C PRO A 217 1.88 -6.39 -2.84
N LEU A 218 0.86 -7.09 -3.37
CA LEU A 218 0.75 -7.41 -4.79
C LEU A 218 -0.06 -6.32 -5.53
N PRO A 219 0.54 -5.53 -6.42
CA PRO A 219 -0.17 -4.48 -7.16
C PRO A 219 -1.36 -5.04 -7.94
N LYS A 220 -2.29 -4.15 -8.30
CA LYS A 220 -3.33 -4.48 -9.27
C LYS A 220 -2.68 -4.55 -10.65
N ASP A 221 -3.03 -5.58 -11.41
CA ASP A 221 -2.59 -5.72 -12.80
C ASP A 221 -3.09 -4.52 -13.63
N ALA A 222 -2.20 -3.95 -14.44
CA ALA A 222 -2.50 -2.90 -15.39
C ALA A 222 -3.70 -3.27 -16.30
N ASN A 223 -3.82 -4.54 -16.68
CA ASN A 223 -4.91 -5.02 -17.51
C ASN A 223 -6.27 -5.00 -16.77
N ALA A 224 -6.27 -5.21 -15.45
CA ALA A 224 -7.47 -5.10 -14.63
C ALA A 224 -7.95 -3.65 -14.47
N LEU A 225 -7.08 -2.66 -14.72
CA LEU A 225 -7.44 -1.25 -14.71
C LEU A 225 -8.12 -0.78 -16.01
N ILE A 226 -7.95 -1.52 -17.12
CA ILE A 226 -8.50 -1.22 -18.45
C ILE A 226 -9.65 -2.15 -18.87
N HIS A 227 -9.77 -3.35 -18.28
CA HIS A 227 -10.86 -4.27 -18.55
C HIS A 227 -12.05 -4.00 -17.62
N HIS A 228 -13.08 -3.35 -18.15
CA HIS A 228 -14.40 -3.38 -17.52
C HIS A 228 -14.98 -4.80 -17.56
N SER A 229 -15.78 -5.16 -16.55
CA SER A 229 -16.38 -6.49 -16.39
C SER A 229 -17.23 -6.95 -17.58
N VAL A 230 -17.61 -6.04 -18.48
CA VAL A 230 -18.28 -6.36 -19.74
C VAL A 230 -17.71 -5.46 -20.83
N MET A 231 -17.00 -6.05 -21.81
CA MET A 231 -16.52 -5.29 -22.96
C MET A 231 -17.56 -5.25 -24.09
N PRO A 232 -17.48 -4.24 -24.99
CA PRO A 232 -18.25 -4.22 -26.23
C PRO A 232 -18.15 -5.55 -27.01
N ASP A 233 -16.96 -6.15 -27.05
CA ASP A 233 -16.75 -7.45 -27.69
C ASP A 233 -17.52 -8.59 -27.00
N ASP A 234 -17.67 -8.53 -25.68
CA ASP A 234 -18.48 -9.51 -24.96
C ASP A 234 -19.97 -9.36 -25.31
N HIS A 235 -20.46 -8.11 -25.45
CA HIS A 235 -21.81 -7.84 -25.94
C HIS A 235 -22.02 -8.38 -27.36
N LEU A 236 -21.03 -8.29 -28.24
CA LEU A 236 -21.11 -8.86 -29.59
C LEU A 236 -21.19 -10.39 -29.55
N LYS A 237 -20.38 -11.05 -28.71
CA LYS A 237 -20.44 -12.51 -28.52
C LYS A 237 -21.82 -12.95 -28.02
N TYR A 238 -22.33 -12.30 -26.98
CA TYR A 238 -23.68 -12.61 -26.46
C TYR A 238 -24.76 -12.37 -27.51
N THR A 239 -24.67 -11.27 -28.26
CA THR A 239 -25.59 -10.97 -29.36
C THR A 239 -25.60 -12.12 -30.36
N PHE A 240 -24.44 -12.58 -30.82
CA PHE A 240 -24.36 -13.69 -31.77
C PHE A 240 -24.99 -14.97 -31.22
N THR A 241 -24.71 -15.33 -29.96
CA THR A 241 -25.30 -16.51 -29.31
C THR A 241 -26.83 -16.41 -29.25
N TRP A 242 -27.37 -15.28 -28.80
CA TRP A 242 -28.82 -15.10 -28.67
C TRP A 242 -29.55 -15.09 -30.01
N TYR A 243 -28.99 -14.43 -31.02
CA TYR A 243 -29.56 -14.43 -32.37
C TYR A 243 -29.49 -15.81 -33.02
N THR A 244 -28.41 -16.57 -32.81
CA THR A 244 -28.29 -17.94 -33.32
C THR A 244 -29.32 -18.88 -32.68
N LEU A 245 -29.49 -18.80 -31.35
CA LEU A 245 -30.51 -19.58 -30.64
C LEU A 245 -31.93 -19.19 -31.08
N SER A 246 -32.20 -17.88 -31.20
CA SER A 246 -33.49 -17.38 -31.68
C SER A 246 -33.80 -17.85 -33.11
N ALA A 247 -32.82 -17.82 -34.01
CA ALA A 247 -32.95 -18.30 -35.38
C ALA A 247 -33.20 -19.81 -35.43
N ALA A 248 -32.49 -20.61 -34.63
CA ALA A 248 -32.69 -22.05 -34.53
C ALA A 248 -34.10 -22.40 -34.04
N VAL A 249 -34.58 -21.73 -32.98
CA VAL A 249 -35.95 -21.91 -32.46
C VAL A 249 -36.99 -21.50 -33.50
N THR A 250 -36.79 -20.37 -34.17
CA THR A 250 -37.67 -19.89 -35.23
C THR A 250 -37.74 -20.88 -36.39
N TYR A 251 -36.60 -21.43 -36.81
CA TYR A 251 -36.54 -22.46 -37.85
C TYR A 251 -37.29 -23.73 -37.45
N MET A 252 -37.07 -24.24 -36.25
CA MET A 252 -37.77 -25.41 -35.72
C MET A 252 -39.28 -25.19 -35.65
N ALA A 253 -39.72 -24.03 -35.17
CA ALA A 253 -41.13 -23.65 -35.11
C ALA A 253 -41.76 -23.60 -36.51
N ALA A 254 -41.09 -22.94 -37.47
CA ALA A 254 -41.56 -22.86 -38.85
C ALA A 254 -41.69 -24.26 -39.50
N LYS A 255 -40.70 -25.13 -39.30
CA LYS A 255 -40.73 -26.52 -39.81
C LYS A 255 -41.88 -27.31 -39.18
N ARG A 256 -42.09 -27.18 -37.87
CA ARG A 256 -43.18 -27.86 -37.14
C ARG A 256 -44.56 -27.41 -37.60
N ILE A 257 -44.77 -26.11 -37.81
CA ILE A 257 -46.06 -25.56 -38.27
C ILE A 257 -46.34 -25.99 -39.71
N LYS A 258 -45.35 -25.94 -40.61
CA LYS A 258 -45.51 -26.38 -42.00
C LYS A 258 -45.80 -27.88 -42.10
N ALA A 259 -45.14 -28.73 -41.32
CA ALA A 259 -45.41 -30.16 -41.30
C ALA A 259 -46.85 -30.51 -40.87
N LYS A 260 -47.48 -29.66 -40.05
CA LYS A 260 -48.87 -29.85 -39.61
C LYS A 260 -49.89 -29.52 -40.71
N LYS A 261 -49.56 -28.61 -41.64
CA LYS A 261 -50.43 -28.25 -42.78
C LYS A 261 -50.45 -29.29 -43.90
N VAL A 262 -49.46 -30.18 -43.99
CA VAL A 262 -49.32 -31.19 -45.06
C VAL A 262 -50.02 -32.52 -44.71
N ARG A 263 -50.59 -32.66 -43.50
CA ARG A 263 -51.22 -33.90 -42.99
C ARG A 263 -52.75 -33.83 -42.83
N LEU A 264 -53.42 -32.96 -43.56
CA LEU A 264 -54.89 -32.89 -43.68
C LEU A 264 -55.26 -33.19 -45.14
#